data_AF-A0A915DUB7-F1
#
_entry.id   AF-A0A915DUB7-F1
#
_cell.length_a   1.000
_cell.length_b   1.000
_cell.length_c   1.000
_cell.angle_alpha   90.00
_cell.angle_beta   90.00
_cell.angle_gamma   90.00
#
_symmetry.space_group_name_H-M   'P 1'
#
loop_
_entity.id
_entity.type
_entity.pdbx_description
1 polymer ?
#
loop_
_entity_poly.entity_id
_entity_poly.type
_entity_poly.pdbx_seq_one_letter_code
_entity_poly.pdbx_strand_id
1 'polypeptide(L)' 'MREELPCYPVIDEIDAIAPKREKTHGEVERRIVSQLLTLMDGIKKRTHVVVIAATNRPNSLDPALVVLAALTERLT' A
#
# COMPACT_ATOMS: atom_id res chain seq x y z
N MET A 1 15.96 -18.05 18.42
CA MET A 1 14.89 -17.05 18.20
C MET A 1 15.25 -16.27 16.94
N ARG A 2 14.33 -16.10 15.99
CA ARG A 2 14.54 -15.14 14.89
C ARG A 2 14.16 -13.78 15.43
N GLU A 3 15.11 -12.86 15.54
CA GLU A 3 14.78 -11.46 15.77
C GLU A 3 14.14 -10.90 14.50
N GLU A 4 12.94 -10.34 14.61
CA GLU A 4 12.32 -9.65 13.49
C GLU A 4 13.00 -8.29 13.33
N LEU A 5 13.87 -8.20 12.34
CA LEU A 5 14.51 -6.95 11.96
C LEU A 5 13.47 -5.98 11.38
N PRO A 6 13.59 -4.67 11.64
CA PRO A 6 12.69 -3.68 11.04
C PRO A 6 12.80 -3.74 9.51
N CYS A 7 11.65 -3.71 8.84
CA CYS A 7 11.56 -3.80 7.38
C CYS A 7 10.82 -2.59 6.82
N TYR A 8 11.42 -1.96 5.81
CA TYR A 8 10.92 -0.73 5.18
C TYR A 8 10.66 -0.96 3.68
N PRO A 9 9.61 -1.69 3.30
CA PRO A 9 9.25 -1.84 1.90
C PRO A 9 8.87 -0.49 1.28
N VAL A 10 9.46 -0.18 0.13
CA VAL A 10 9.17 1.00 -0.68
C VAL A 10 8.49 0.57 -1.97
N ILE A 11 7.36 1.19 -2.29
CA ILE A 11 6.59 0.96 -3.51
C ILE A 11 6.53 2.28 -4.28
N ASP A 12 7.26 2.37 -5.38
CA ASP A 12 7.10 3.49 -6.31
C ASP A 12 5.99 3.19 -7.32
N GLU A 13 5.38 4.23 -7.87
CA GLU A 13 4.26 4.15 -8.81
C GLU A 13 3.13 3.22 -8.32
N ILE A 14 2.69 3.38 -7.06
CA ILE A 14 1.64 2.52 -6.49
C ILE A 14 0.33 2.57 -7.28
N ASP A 15 0.08 3.65 -8.04
CA ASP A 15 -1.08 3.77 -8.92
C ASP A 15 -1.11 2.77 -10.09
N ALA A 16 0.04 2.17 -10.45
CA ALA A 16 0.10 1.10 -11.44
C ALA A 16 -0.53 -0.20 -10.96
N ILE A 17 -0.43 -0.51 -9.66
CA ILE A 17 -0.94 -1.76 -9.05
C ILE A 17 -2.23 -1.55 -8.24
N ALA A 18 -2.55 -0.30 -7.92
CA ALA A 18 -3.69 0.09 -7.11
C ALA A 18 -4.62 1.14 -7.76
N PRO A 19 -5.00 1.00 -9.04
CA PRO A 19 -5.89 1.95 -9.67
C PRO A 19 -7.30 1.90 -9.04
N LYS A 20 -8.06 2.99 -9.18
CA LYS A 20 -9.48 3.04 -8.80
C LYS A 20 -10.26 1.92 -9.46
N ARG A 21 -11.02 1.16 -8.66
CA ARG A 21 -11.86 0.03 -9.09
C ARG A 21 -12.83 0.37 -10.24
N GLU A 22 -13.27 1.63 -10.32
CA GLU A 22 -14.13 2.15 -11.38
C GLU A 22 -13.44 2.21 -12.75
N LYS A 23 -12.12 2.46 -12.77
CA LYS A 23 -11.29 2.49 -13.98
C LYS A 23 -10.69 1.12 -14.32
N THR A 24 -10.86 0.16 -13.43
CA THR A 24 -10.35 -1.21 -13.55
C THR A 24 -11.39 -2.08 -14.27
N HIS A 25 -11.13 -2.38 -15.55
CA HIS A 25 -12.00 -3.22 -16.36
C HIS A 25 -11.68 -4.72 -16.23
N GLY A 26 -10.49 -5.09 -15.75
CA GLY A 26 -10.08 -6.49 -15.57
C GLY A 26 -10.38 -7.04 -14.17
N GLU A 27 -10.93 -8.25 -14.08
CA GLU A 27 -11.09 -8.98 -12.81
C GLU A 27 -9.76 -9.21 -12.10
N VAL A 28 -8.70 -9.46 -12.87
CA VAL A 28 -7.34 -9.70 -12.37
C VAL A 28 -6.81 -8.47 -11.62
N GLU A 29 -6.93 -7.28 -12.22
CA GLU A 29 -6.48 -6.04 -11.59
C GLU A 29 -7.26 -5.76 -10.29
N ARG A 30 -8.59 -5.96 -10.27
CA ARG A 30 -9.39 -5.82 -9.04
C ARG A 30 -8.96 -6.81 -7.95
N ARG A 31 -8.58 -8.02 -8.34
CA ARG A 31 -8.06 -9.04 -7.41
C ARG A 31 -6.72 -8.61 -6.82
N ILE A 32 -5.82 -8.02 -7.61
CA ILE A 32 -4.54 -7.50 -7.15
C ILE A 32 -4.75 -6.40 -6.10
N VAL A 33 -5.62 -5.43 -6.36
CA VAL A 33 -5.93 -4.36 -5.38
C VAL A 33 -6.49 -4.96 -4.08
N SER A 34 -7.37 -5.95 -4.18
CA SER A 34 -7.97 -6.62 -3.03
C SER A 34 -6.95 -7.40 -2.20
N GLN A 35 -6.01 -8.06 -2.86
CA GLN A 35 -4.89 -8.76 -2.20
C GLN A 35 -3.95 -7.77 -1.53
N LEU A 36 -3.62 -6.66 -2.20
CA LEU A 36 -2.77 -5.60 -1.64
C LEU A 36 -3.40 -5.04 -0.35
N LEU A 37 -4.69 -4.72 -0.35
CA LEU A 37 -5.42 -4.29 0.84
C LEU A 37 -5.36 -5.33 1.97
N THR A 38 -5.54 -6.60 1.65
CA THR A 38 -5.48 -7.69 2.65
C THR A 38 -4.09 -7.82 3.27
N LEU A 39 -3.03 -7.69 2.45
CA LEU A 39 -1.64 -7.70 2.92
C LEU A 39 -1.36 -6.50 3.80
N MET A 40 -1.81 -5.33 3.39
CA MET A 40 -1.66 -4.08 4.13
C MET A 40 -2.38 -4.11 5.49
N ASP A 41 -3.56 -4.73 5.59
CA ASP A 41 -4.24 -4.97 6.86
C ASP A 41 -3.51 -5.98 7.76
N GLY A 42 -2.80 -6.94 7.15
CA GLY A 42 -1.89 -7.83 7.86
C GLY A 42 -0.66 -7.10 8.41
N ILE A 43 -0.13 -6.14 7.66
CA ILE A 43 1.03 -5.32 8.05
C ILE A 43 0.70 -4.39 9.21
N LYS A 44 -0.50 -3.78 9.25
CA LYS A 44 -0.94 -2.95 10.40
C LYS A 44 -0.84 -3.66 11.75
N LYS A 45 -0.96 -4.99 11.76
CA LYS A 45 -0.85 -5.82 12.98
C LYS A 45 0.60 -6.06 13.42
N ARG A 46 1.59 -5.76 12.56
CA ARG A 46 3.02 -5.94 12.83
C ARG A 46 3.63 -4.59 13.22
N THR A 47 4.23 -4.51 14.41
CA THR A 47 4.77 -3.27 14.98
C THR A 47 6.10 -2.80 14.37
N HIS A 48 6.75 -3.62 13.54
CA HIS A 48 8.11 -3.40 13.02
C HIS A 48 8.18 -3.17 11.50
N VAL A 49 7.05 -2.93 10.84
CA VAL A 49 6.99 -2.74 9.38
C VAL A 49 6.34 -1.41 9.03
N VAL A 50 7.05 -0.58 8.27
CA VAL A 50 6.55 0.69 7.75
C VAL A 50 6.60 0.63 6.22
N VAL A 51 5.45 0.84 5.58
CA VAL A 51 5.34 0.83 4.11
C VAL A 51 5.39 2.26 3.60
N ILE A 52 6.30 2.54 2.68
CA ILE A 52 6.39 3.84 2.00
C ILE A 52 5.90 3.63 0.57
N ALA A 53 4.96 4.47 0.13
CA ALA A 53 4.41 4.40 -1.22
C ALA A 53 4.47 5.77 -1.91
N ALA A 54 4.90 5.82 -3.17
CA ALA A 54 4.95 7.02 -3.99
C ALA A 54 4.02 6.88 -5.22
N THR A 55 3.43 8.00 -5.64
CA THR A 55 2.60 8.08 -6.83
C THR A 55 2.66 9.48 -7.44
N ASN A 56 2.63 9.55 -8.76
CA ASN A 56 2.45 10.81 -9.50
C ASN A 56 0.97 11.16 -9.72
N ARG A 57 0.05 10.26 -9.34
CA ARG A 57 -1.39 10.36 -9.63
C ARG A 57 -2.22 9.95 -8.41
N PRO A 58 -2.21 10.72 -7.30
CA PRO A 58 -2.96 10.37 -6.08
C PRO A 58 -4.47 10.20 -6.33
N ASN A 59 -5.02 10.94 -7.29
CA ASN A 59 -6.43 10.87 -7.67
C ASN A 59 -6.84 9.60 -8.43
N SER A 60 -5.88 8.80 -8.91
CA SER A 60 -6.16 7.51 -9.56
C SER A 60 -6.04 6.32 -8.63
N LEU A 61 -5.62 6.51 -7.37
CA LEU A 61 -5.53 5.44 -6.38
C LEU A 61 -6.89 5.03 -5.82
N ASP A 62 -6.99 3.76 -5.43
CA ASP A 62 -8.10 3.27 -4.61
C ASP A 62 -8.17 4.07 -3.28
N PRO A 63 -9.33 4.67 -2.95
CA PRO A 63 -9.49 5.44 -1.71
C PRO A 63 -9.12 4.67 -0.44
N ALA A 64 -9.27 3.35 -0.41
CA ALA A 64 -8.93 2.52 0.75
C ALA A 64 -7.41 2.43 0.99
N LEU A 65 -6.58 2.68 -0.04
CA LEU A 65 -5.11 2.70 0.07
C LEU A 65 -4.57 4.09 0.41
N VAL A 66 -5.27 5.16 0.03
CA VAL A 66 -4.85 6.55 0.33
C VAL A 66 -4.78 6.80 1.84
N VAL A 67 -5.70 6.20 2.61
CA VAL A 67 -5.73 6.29 4.09
C VAL A 67 -4.50 5.65 4.74
N LEU A 68 -3.81 4.77 4.02
CA LEU A 68 -2.74 3.95 4.57
C LEU A 68 -1.33 4.37 4.13
N ALA A 69 -1.21 5.19 3.08
CA ALA A 69 0.07 5.65 2.53
C ALA A 69 0.69 6.84 3.30
N ALA A 70 0.06 7.34 4.37
CA ALA A 70 0.54 8.51 5.10
C ALA A 70 1.12 8.13 6.48
N LEU A 71 2.39 7.73 6.50
CA LEU A 71 3.24 7.89 7.69
C LEU A 71 4.61 8.41 7.24
N THR A 72 4.64 9.70 6.88
CA THR A 72 5.87 10.49 6.79
C THR A 72 5.78 11.68 7.74
N GLU A 73 5.36 11.46 8.99
CA GLU A 73 5.54 12.47 10.04
C GLU A 73 6.14 11.85 11.29
N ARG A 74 7.25 12.46 11.73
CA ARG A 74 8.09 12.19 12.91
C ARG A 74 9.29 11.26 12.72
N LEU A 75 10.21 11.68 11.86
CA LEU A 75 11.65 11.49 12.08
C LEU A 75 12.38 12.83 11.85
N THR A 76 12.05 13.82 12.68
CA THR A 76 12.89 14.98 13.02
C THR A 76 12.64 15.32 14.47
#